data_AF-W8VYH0-F1
#
_entry.id   AF-W8VYH0-F1
#
_cell.length_a   1.000
_cell.length_b   1.000
_cell.length_c   1.000
_cell.angle_alpha   90.00
_cell.angle_beta   90.00
_cell.angle_gamma   90.00
#
_symmetry.space_group_name_H-M   'P 1'
#
loop_
_entity.id
_entity.type
_entity.pdbx_description
1 polymer ?
#
loop_
_entity_poly.entity_id
_entity_poly.type
_entity_poly.pdbx_seq_one_letter_code
_entity_poly.pdbx_strand_id
1 'polypeptide(L)'
;MCSPTDNKDSTSALKGAVGVLSLSTIGLLVATIVLATNNSSEEAAPSVKAAESATTLDFLSSKEASSFFASDEMNKCAGAKLAVDNQLCADLEVPGPQAGGNVTKGYVGELDVGDLTPNTKQYFQSSMCPVNVHWHLGSEHYSYGEFDENGDGPHGNIPRPDWANRDLAGAGESVPDGFRCHHFDETDAKFTTKYEWKHCEGMEVGETYEVHWPHSAAGACGTVNQYQTPFYDGVFCNLPMETFVTLGAQDIASAVGVHGQVFTVVNDESYFYPDMIRGMIVDPDMNMGQDVAMYTGSTTGDSRSNEMCSQYAPITWQVDRKCHMISASSFDKLCYDMKMQRDDMSDDLHAHGSRELVMDSLVANNQAN
;
A
#
# COMPACT_ATOMS: atom_id res chain seq x y z
N MET A 1 30.20 82.73 -26.58
CA MET A 1 28.85 82.76 -27.19
C MET A 1 28.01 81.68 -26.53
N CYS A 2 26.72 81.98 -26.37
CA CYS A 2 25.72 81.46 -25.42
C CYS A 2 25.33 79.96 -25.50
N SER A 3 25.03 79.39 -24.32
CA SER A 3 23.92 78.53 -23.80
C SER A 3 23.07 77.61 -24.71
N PRO A 4 22.17 76.74 -24.15
CA PRO A 4 22.34 75.67 -23.14
C PRO A 4 21.58 74.36 -23.54
N THR A 5 21.70 73.26 -22.80
CA THR A 5 20.62 72.23 -22.77
C THR A 5 20.46 71.62 -21.38
N ASP A 6 19.19 71.50 -21.00
CA ASP A 6 18.64 71.26 -19.67
C ASP A 6 18.89 69.86 -19.12
N ASN A 7 19.22 69.81 -17.82
CA ASN A 7 19.17 68.60 -17.01
C ASN A 7 17.81 68.56 -16.30
N LYS A 8 16.88 67.73 -16.76
CA LYS A 8 15.56 67.55 -16.12
C LYS A 8 15.59 66.43 -15.08
N ASP A 9 15.33 66.86 -13.84
CA ASP A 9 14.99 66.11 -12.63
C ASP A 9 14.13 64.84 -12.85
N SER A 10 14.65 63.68 -12.45
CA SER A 10 13.90 62.42 -12.33
C SER A 10 13.21 62.23 -10.96
N THR A 11 13.26 63.26 -10.10
CA THR A 11 12.82 63.19 -8.69
C THR A 11 11.30 63.29 -8.50
N SER A 12 10.53 63.60 -9.55
CA SER A 12 9.06 63.75 -9.49
C SER A 12 8.30 62.42 -9.70
N ALA A 13 8.82 61.52 -10.53
CA ALA A 13 8.14 60.25 -10.85
C ALA A 13 8.09 59.28 -9.66
N LEU A 14 9.08 59.32 -8.76
CA LEU A 14 9.17 58.42 -7.61
C LEU A 14 8.20 58.80 -6.47
N LYS A 15 7.82 60.08 -6.36
CA LYS A 15 6.86 60.54 -5.33
C LYS A 15 5.40 60.22 -5.70
N GLY A 16 5.08 60.09 -6.98
CA GLY A 16 3.74 59.70 -7.45
C GLY A 16 3.41 58.23 -7.15
N ALA A 17 4.37 57.32 -7.30
CA ALA A 17 4.16 55.88 -7.10
C ALA A 17 3.95 55.48 -5.63
N VAL A 18 4.65 56.14 -4.69
CA VAL A 18 4.54 55.84 -3.25
C VAL A 18 3.22 56.35 -2.66
N GLY A 19 2.70 57.48 -3.15
CA GLY A 19 1.41 58.01 -2.71
C GLY A 19 0.23 57.12 -3.11
N VAL A 20 0.24 56.56 -4.32
CA VAL A 20 -0.85 55.70 -4.84
C VAL A 20 -0.91 54.34 -4.12
N LEU A 21 0.24 53.79 -3.72
CA LEU A 21 0.30 52.52 -2.97
C LEU A 21 -0.13 52.66 -1.50
N SER A 22 0.08 53.82 -0.88
CA SER A 22 -0.34 54.05 0.52
C SER A 22 -1.85 54.26 0.70
N LEU A 23 -2.53 54.79 -0.32
CA LEU A 23 -3.98 55.04 -0.29
C LEU A 23 -4.80 53.77 -0.57
N SER A 24 -4.30 52.85 -1.40
CA SER A 24 -4.98 51.58 -1.69
C SER A 24 -4.94 50.61 -0.51
N THR A 25 -3.86 50.60 0.28
CA THR A 25 -3.74 49.76 1.50
C THR A 25 -4.64 50.23 2.64
N ILE A 26 -4.92 51.54 2.76
CA ILE A 26 -5.82 52.07 3.79
C ILE A 26 -7.29 51.81 3.42
N GLY A 27 -7.65 51.93 2.13
CA GLY A 27 -9.00 51.61 1.65
C GLY A 27 -9.39 50.14 1.87
N LEU A 28 -8.45 49.21 1.69
CA LEU A 28 -8.68 47.77 1.92
C LEU A 28 -8.85 47.43 3.41
N LEU A 29 -8.14 48.14 4.29
CA LEU A 29 -8.24 47.95 5.75
C LEU A 29 -9.56 48.49 6.32
N VAL A 30 -10.05 49.62 5.79
CA VAL A 30 -11.35 50.19 6.21
C VAL A 30 -12.52 49.35 5.69
N ALA A 31 -12.44 48.80 4.47
CA ALA A 31 -13.47 47.92 3.93
C ALA A 31 -13.59 46.60 4.73
N THR A 32 -12.48 46.03 5.19
CA THR A 32 -12.47 44.81 6.02
C THR A 32 -12.99 45.06 7.43
N ILE A 33 -12.72 46.22 8.03
CA ILE A 33 -13.27 46.58 9.34
C ILE A 33 -14.78 46.84 9.25
N VAL A 34 -15.27 47.53 8.21
CA VAL A 34 -16.71 47.79 8.03
C VAL A 34 -17.50 46.51 7.74
N LEU A 35 -16.92 45.56 7.01
CA LEU A 35 -17.51 44.23 6.79
C LEU A 35 -17.53 43.38 8.08
N ALA A 36 -16.53 43.55 8.97
CA ALA A 36 -16.49 42.85 10.25
C ALA A 36 -17.45 43.45 11.30
N THR A 37 -17.72 44.76 11.27
CA THR A 37 -18.59 45.43 12.25
C THR A 37 -20.07 45.43 11.91
N ASN A 38 -20.45 45.28 10.63
CA ASN A 38 -21.86 45.30 10.21
C ASN A 38 -22.61 43.97 10.38
N ASN A 39 -21.94 42.89 10.79
CA ASN A 39 -22.58 41.60 11.08
C ASN A 39 -22.82 41.35 12.58
N SER A 40 -22.67 42.37 13.43
CA SER A 40 -23.00 42.28 14.86
C SER A 40 -24.49 42.57 15.08
N SER A 41 -25.35 41.61 14.77
CA SER A 41 -26.73 41.57 15.26
C SER A 41 -26.86 40.31 16.11
N GLU A 42 -27.06 40.49 17.41
CA GLU A 42 -27.40 39.42 18.35
C GLU A 42 -28.75 38.78 17.94
N GLU A 43 -28.71 37.59 17.35
CA GLU A 43 -29.80 36.63 17.43
C GLU A 43 -29.29 35.35 18.11
N ALA A 44 -30.09 34.86 19.05
CA ALA A 44 -29.75 33.79 19.97
C ALA A 44 -29.20 32.54 19.27
N ALA A 45 -28.07 32.05 19.77
CA ALA A 45 -27.44 30.82 19.30
C ALA A 45 -28.44 29.64 19.32
N PRO A 46 -28.75 29.01 18.17
CA PRO A 46 -29.35 27.70 18.18
C PRO A 46 -28.30 26.74 18.73
N SER A 47 -28.66 25.98 19.76
CA SER A 47 -27.83 24.91 20.30
C SER A 47 -27.36 24.02 19.15
N VAL A 48 -26.05 23.97 18.92
CA VAL A 48 -25.44 23.00 18.02
C VAL A 48 -25.63 21.62 18.65
N LYS A 49 -26.76 20.98 18.32
CA LYS A 49 -26.87 19.54 18.41
C LYS A 49 -25.96 18.97 17.31
N ALA A 50 -25.17 17.99 17.70
CA ALA A 50 -24.21 17.27 16.88
C ALA A 50 -24.71 17.07 15.44
N ALA A 51 -23.98 17.68 14.49
CA ALA A 51 -23.95 17.27 13.10
C ALA A 51 -22.74 16.35 12.91
N GLU A 52 -22.75 15.22 13.62
CA GLU A 52 -21.93 14.07 13.24
C GLU A 52 -22.80 13.18 12.34
N SER A 53 -22.23 12.67 11.25
CA SER A 53 -22.79 11.65 10.34
C SER A 53 -23.39 12.08 8.98
N ALA A 54 -22.80 13.05 8.24
CA ALA A 54 -23.27 13.34 6.87
C ALA A 54 -22.20 13.52 5.76
N THR A 55 -20.90 13.26 6.00
CA THR A 55 -19.86 13.66 5.00
C THR A 55 -19.16 12.53 4.27
N THR A 56 -19.19 11.27 4.74
CA THR A 56 -18.52 10.16 4.04
C THR A 56 -19.43 9.37 3.09
N LEU A 57 -20.74 9.36 3.34
CA LEU A 57 -21.73 8.69 2.48
C LEU A 57 -22.00 9.45 1.16
N ASP A 58 -21.56 10.69 1.03
CA ASP A 58 -21.85 11.53 -0.14
C ASP A 58 -20.88 11.26 -1.31
N PHE A 59 -19.60 10.97 -1.05
CA PHE A 59 -18.62 10.79 -2.11
C PHE A 59 -18.73 9.45 -2.84
N LEU A 60 -18.99 8.35 -2.13
CA LEU A 60 -19.25 7.04 -2.75
C LEU A 60 -20.49 7.10 -3.63
N SER A 61 -21.59 7.64 -3.10
CA SER A 61 -22.82 7.89 -3.87
C SER A 61 -22.57 8.79 -5.08
N SER A 62 -21.77 9.86 -4.91
CA SER A 62 -21.40 10.76 -6.01
C SER A 62 -20.55 10.07 -7.08
N LYS A 63 -19.64 9.17 -6.69
CA LYS A 63 -18.84 8.35 -7.60
C LYS A 63 -19.76 7.42 -8.39
N GLU A 64 -20.64 6.69 -7.73
CA GLU A 64 -21.60 5.78 -8.34
C GLU A 64 -22.54 6.49 -9.32
N ALA A 65 -22.98 7.71 -9.00
CA ALA A 65 -23.83 8.52 -9.86
C ALA A 65 -23.09 9.17 -11.05
N SER A 66 -21.75 9.15 -11.05
CA SER A 66 -20.94 9.86 -12.04
C SER A 66 -20.74 9.02 -13.31
N SER A 67 -21.11 9.60 -14.46
CA SER A 67 -20.89 8.98 -15.77
C SER A 67 -19.41 8.75 -16.11
N PHE A 68 -18.48 9.42 -15.39
CA PHE A 68 -17.04 9.23 -15.56
C PHE A 68 -16.56 7.84 -15.12
N PHE A 69 -17.26 7.23 -14.16
CA PHE A 69 -16.97 5.89 -13.62
C PHE A 69 -17.96 4.82 -14.12
N ALA A 70 -18.89 5.19 -15.01
CA ALA A 70 -20.00 4.32 -15.39
C ALA A 70 -19.68 3.30 -16.51
N SER A 71 -18.47 3.29 -17.07
CA SER A 71 -18.10 2.36 -18.14
C SER A 71 -16.68 1.86 -18.00
N ASP A 72 -16.56 0.53 -17.88
CA ASP A 72 -15.29 -0.20 -17.88
C ASP A 72 -14.55 -0.08 -19.22
N GLU A 73 -15.25 0.24 -20.31
CA GLU A 73 -14.62 0.51 -21.61
C GLU A 73 -13.65 1.71 -21.55
N MET A 74 -13.76 2.56 -20.52
CA MET A 74 -12.83 3.65 -20.26
C MET A 74 -11.64 3.25 -19.39
N ASN A 75 -11.68 2.07 -18.75
CA ASN A 75 -10.55 1.50 -18.04
C ASN A 75 -9.63 0.80 -19.05
N LYS A 76 -8.55 1.48 -19.44
CA LYS A 76 -7.60 0.96 -20.44
C LYS A 76 -6.83 -0.28 -19.96
N CYS A 77 -6.78 -0.52 -18.64
CA CYS A 77 -6.01 -1.62 -18.07
C CYS A 77 -6.87 -2.88 -17.88
N ALA A 78 -8.21 -2.75 -17.96
CA ALA A 78 -9.13 -3.87 -17.79
C ALA A 78 -8.83 -4.98 -18.81
N GLY A 79 -8.63 -6.21 -18.30
CA GLY A 79 -8.28 -7.38 -19.11
C GLY A 79 -6.85 -7.37 -19.66
N ALA A 80 -5.96 -6.54 -19.13
CA ALA A 80 -4.55 -6.53 -19.55
C ALA A 80 -3.74 -7.73 -19.03
N LYS A 81 -4.27 -8.50 -18.06
CA LYS A 81 -3.62 -9.71 -17.53
C LYS A 81 -3.13 -10.62 -18.65
N LEU A 82 -1.84 -10.87 -18.66
CA LEU A 82 -1.23 -11.93 -19.46
C LEU A 82 -1.39 -13.24 -18.69
N ALA A 83 -2.25 -14.15 -19.15
CA ALA A 83 -2.50 -15.41 -18.46
C ALA A 83 -1.29 -16.35 -18.58
N VAL A 84 -0.69 -16.65 -17.43
CA VAL A 84 0.34 -17.68 -17.28
C VAL A 84 -0.14 -18.64 -16.19
N ASP A 85 -0.36 -19.89 -16.57
CA ASP A 85 -0.86 -20.92 -15.65
C ASP A 85 0.24 -21.35 -14.68
N ASN A 86 -0.12 -21.63 -13.43
CA ASN A 86 0.83 -22.25 -12.50
C ASN A 86 1.18 -23.66 -12.97
N GLN A 87 2.35 -24.12 -12.52
CA GLN A 87 2.83 -25.45 -12.85
C GLN A 87 3.31 -26.15 -11.60
N LEU A 88 3.32 -27.47 -11.64
CA LEU A 88 3.98 -28.25 -10.61
C LEU A 88 5.45 -27.84 -10.59
N CYS A 89 5.98 -27.54 -9.40
CA CYS A 89 7.39 -27.18 -9.23
C CYS A 89 8.32 -28.26 -9.80
N ALA A 90 7.91 -29.53 -9.72
CA ALA A 90 8.64 -30.68 -10.24
C ALA A 90 8.61 -30.82 -11.78
N ASP A 91 7.66 -30.18 -12.47
CA ASP A 91 7.57 -30.20 -13.94
C ASP A 91 8.48 -29.14 -14.58
N LEU A 92 9.03 -28.23 -13.77
CA LEU A 92 9.95 -27.19 -14.20
C LEU A 92 11.38 -27.73 -14.15
N GLU A 93 12.14 -27.62 -15.25
CA GLU A 93 13.56 -28.02 -15.29
C GLU A 93 14.37 -27.30 -14.21
N VAL A 94 14.06 -26.01 -13.99
CA VAL A 94 14.46 -25.23 -12.82
C VAL A 94 13.27 -24.32 -12.44
N PRO A 95 12.65 -24.48 -11.25
CA PRO A 95 11.59 -23.57 -10.83
C PRO A 95 12.16 -22.16 -10.60
N GLY A 96 11.40 -21.13 -11.01
CA GLY A 96 11.70 -19.75 -10.62
C GLY A 96 11.55 -19.56 -9.10
N PRO A 97 12.24 -18.58 -8.50
CA PRO A 97 12.18 -18.36 -7.06
C PRO A 97 10.75 -18.05 -6.61
N GLN A 98 10.35 -18.63 -5.48
CA GLN A 98 9.02 -18.45 -4.91
C GLN A 98 9.06 -17.48 -3.72
N ALA A 99 7.96 -16.75 -3.51
CA ALA A 99 7.79 -15.80 -2.40
C ALA A 99 6.79 -16.29 -1.34
N GLY A 100 6.79 -15.65 -0.17
CA GLY A 100 6.21 -16.17 1.07
C GLY A 100 7.21 -17.03 1.85
N GLY A 101 8.48 -16.64 1.83
CA GLY A 101 9.60 -17.35 2.47
C GLY A 101 10.09 -16.68 3.75
N ASN A 102 11.16 -17.22 4.31
CA ASN A 102 11.83 -16.63 5.48
C ASN A 102 12.57 -15.34 5.10
N VAL A 103 12.27 -14.24 5.80
CA VAL A 103 12.90 -12.92 5.64
C VAL A 103 13.69 -12.50 6.87
N THR A 104 13.87 -13.39 7.85
CA THR A 104 14.67 -13.16 9.06
C THR A 104 16.04 -12.62 8.69
N LYS A 105 16.51 -11.60 9.42
CA LYS A 105 17.80 -10.99 9.15
C LYS A 105 18.93 -12.02 9.18
N GLY A 106 19.67 -12.12 8.08
CA GLY A 106 20.77 -13.07 7.89
C GLY A 106 20.37 -14.45 7.36
N TYR A 107 19.07 -14.69 7.12
CA TYR A 107 18.62 -15.84 6.35
C TYR A 107 19.11 -15.75 4.89
N VAL A 108 19.37 -16.91 4.28
CA VAL A 108 19.74 -17.05 2.87
C VAL A 108 19.01 -18.29 2.35
N GLY A 109 18.22 -18.12 1.29
CA GLY A 109 17.54 -19.25 0.64
C GLY A 109 18.52 -20.20 -0.05
N GLU A 110 18.06 -21.41 -0.38
CA GLU A 110 18.90 -22.44 -1.00
C GLU A 110 18.81 -22.45 -2.53
N LEU A 111 17.83 -21.78 -3.13
CA LEU A 111 17.70 -21.72 -4.59
C LEU A 111 18.74 -20.78 -5.20
N ASP A 112 19.67 -21.36 -5.95
CA ASP A 112 20.66 -20.59 -6.71
C ASP A 112 20.01 -19.92 -7.93
N VAL A 113 19.92 -18.59 -7.87
CA VAL A 113 19.35 -17.76 -8.95
C VAL A 113 20.42 -17.10 -9.83
N GLY A 114 21.68 -17.53 -9.70
CA GLY A 114 22.80 -17.03 -10.49
C GLY A 114 23.02 -15.53 -10.31
N ASP A 115 23.11 -14.79 -11.42
CA ASP A 115 23.39 -13.34 -11.41
C ASP A 115 22.13 -12.47 -11.18
N LEU A 116 20.97 -13.08 -10.91
CA LEU A 116 19.74 -12.32 -10.64
C LEU A 116 19.87 -11.51 -9.35
N THR A 117 19.55 -10.23 -9.43
CA THR A 117 19.57 -9.32 -8.29
C THR A 117 18.20 -8.68 -8.08
N PRO A 118 17.74 -8.52 -6.82
CA PRO A 118 16.51 -7.79 -6.54
C PRO A 118 16.68 -6.30 -6.84
N ASN A 119 15.58 -5.63 -7.14
CA ASN A 119 15.55 -4.17 -7.17
C ASN A 119 15.65 -3.61 -5.74
N THR A 120 16.80 -3.01 -5.41
CA THR A 120 17.08 -2.45 -4.09
C THR A 120 16.73 -0.97 -3.95
N LYS A 121 16.15 -0.35 -4.97
CA LYS A 121 15.70 1.04 -4.92
C LYS A 121 14.28 1.11 -4.38
N GLN A 122 13.91 2.24 -3.81
CA GLN A 122 12.49 2.53 -3.58
C GLN A 122 11.76 2.47 -4.93
N TYR A 123 10.61 1.81 -5.00
CA TYR A 123 9.95 1.55 -6.29
C TYR A 123 9.60 2.81 -7.08
N PHE A 124 9.25 3.90 -6.41
CA PHE A 124 9.01 5.18 -7.10
C PHE A 124 10.27 5.71 -7.83
N GLN A 125 11.47 5.38 -7.34
CA GLN A 125 12.74 5.72 -8.00
C GLN A 125 13.06 4.82 -9.20
N SER A 126 12.29 3.73 -9.36
CA SER A 126 12.39 2.77 -10.46
C SER A 126 11.27 2.92 -11.48
N SER A 127 10.60 4.08 -11.50
CA SER A 127 9.45 4.36 -12.38
C SER A 127 8.26 3.43 -12.15
N MET A 128 8.19 2.76 -11.00
CA MET A 128 7.09 1.88 -10.62
C MET A 128 6.11 2.64 -9.71
N CYS A 129 4.83 2.34 -9.85
CA CYS A 129 3.79 2.79 -8.92
C CYS A 129 3.04 1.57 -8.36
N PRO A 130 2.41 1.68 -7.18
CA PRO A 130 1.49 0.66 -6.72
C PRO A 130 0.32 0.59 -7.69
N VAL A 131 -0.01 -0.63 -8.12
CA VAL A 131 -1.09 -0.92 -9.08
C VAL A 131 -2.24 -1.68 -8.45
N ASN A 132 -2.10 -2.08 -7.19
CA ASN A 132 -3.11 -2.72 -6.38
C ASN A 132 -2.65 -2.65 -4.90
N VAL A 133 -3.57 -2.94 -4.00
CA VAL A 133 -3.30 -3.28 -2.60
C VAL A 133 -4.26 -4.38 -2.21
N HIS A 134 -3.75 -5.40 -1.53
CA HIS A 134 -4.54 -6.47 -0.92
C HIS A 134 -3.79 -6.95 0.32
N TRP A 135 -4.42 -7.81 1.11
CA TRP A 135 -3.79 -8.36 2.30
C TRP A 135 -4.22 -9.80 2.54
N HIS A 136 -3.38 -10.52 3.29
CA HIS A 136 -3.60 -11.89 3.68
C HIS A 136 -3.88 -11.98 5.18
N LEU A 137 -4.63 -13.01 5.59
CA LEU A 137 -4.86 -13.33 6.99
C LEU A 137 -3.61 -14.00 7.58
N GLY A 138 -3.01 -13.38 8.59
CA GLY A 138 -1.65 -13.70 9.04
C GLY A 138 -0.60 -13.23 8.02
N SER A 139 0.65 -13.63 8.27
CA SER A 139 1.76 -13.41 7.33
C SER A 139 2.08 -14.66 6.53
N GLU A 140 2.25 -14.48 5.22
CA GLU A 140 2.80 -15.49 4.32
C GLU A 140 4.32 -15.61 4.52
N HIS A 141 4.98 -14.49 4.83
CA HIS A 141 6.40 -14.47 5.14
C HIS A 141 6.68 -14.90 6.59
N TYR A 142 7.93 -15.29 6.86
CA TYR A 142 8.40 -15.63 8.21
C TYR A 142 9.53 -14.71 8.67
N SER A 143 9.43 -14.16 9.89
CA SER A 143 10.49 -13.38 10.52
C SER A 143 10.60 -13.74 12.00
N TYR A 144 11.69 -14.42 12.36
CA TYR A 144 11.90 -14.90 13.71
C TYR A 144 11.91 -13.75 14.74
N GLY A 145 11.06 -13.87 15.75
CA GLY A 145 10.84 -12.90 16.81
C GLY A 145 9.89 -11.76 16.45
N GLU A 146 9.27 -11.76 15.26
CA GLU A 146 8.39 -10.69 14.78
C GLU A 146 7.04 -11.23 14.34
N PHE A 147 7.07 -12.15 13.37
CA PHE A 147 5.92 -12.91 12.88
C PHE A 147 6.38 -14.33 12.58
N ASP A 148 6.13 -15.23 13.53
CA ASP A 148 6.64 -16.59 13.56
C ASP A 148 5.68 -17.50 14.35
N GLU A 149 6.07 -18.75 14.62
CA GLU A 149 5.26 -19.74 15.32
C GLU A 149 4.94 -19.40 16.79
N ASN A 150 5.61 -18.39 17.36
CA ASN A 150 5.43 -17.96 18.75
C ASN A 150 4.57 -16.69 18.88
N GLY A 151 4.10 -16.12 17.77
CA GLY A 151 3.09 -15.07 17.77
C GLY A 151 1.73 -15.58 18.23
N ASP A 152 0.77 -14.68 18.39
CA ASP A 152 -0.58 -15.01 18.82
C ASP A 152 -1.63 -14.03 18.26
N GLY A 153 -2.89 -14.45 18.28
CA GLY A 153 -4.03 -13.67 17.79
C GLY A 153 -5.35 -14.15 18.39
N PRO A 154 -6.49 -13.53 18.03
CA PRO A 154 -7.81 -13.88 18.57
C PRO A 154 -8.18 -15.37 18.42
N HIS A 155 -7.62 -16.04 17.41
CA HIS A 155 -7.87 -17.45 17.10
C HIS A 155 -6.62 -18.34 17.25
N GLY A 156 -5.58 -17.86 17.93
CA GLY A 156 -4.30 -18.55 18.06
C GLY A 156 -3.36 -18.31 16.87
N ASN A 157 -2.37 -19.19 16.74
CA ASN A 157 -1.35 -19.13 15.69
C ASN A 157 -1.11 -20.53 15.08
N ILE A 158 -0.45 -20.56 13.92
CA ILE A 158 -0.08 -21.81 13.27
C ILE A 158 1.29 -22.32 13.75
N PRO A 159 1.47 -23.65 13.83
CA PRO A 159 2.80 -24.19 14.03
C PRO A 159 3.66 -23.92 12.79
N ARG A 160 4.95 -23.74 12.99
CA ARG A 160 5.92 -23.78 11.88
C ARG A 160 5.83 -25.15 11.17
N PRO A 161 5.91 -25.21 9.83
CA PRO A 161 5.79 -26.49 9.11
C PRO A 161 6.86 -27.51 9.49
N ASP A 162 6.53 -28.81 9.41
CA ASP A 162 7.44 -29.91 9.76
C ASP A 162 8.77 -29.89 8.99
N TRP A 163 8.74 -29.51 7.70
CA TRP A 163 9.95 -29.40 6.89
C TRP A 163 10.88 -28.28 7.37
N ALA A 164 10.33 -27.25 8.01
CA ALA A 164 11.04 -26.13 8.58
C ALA A 164 11.35 -26.33 10.08
N ASN A 165 10.68 -27.29 10.73
CA ASN A 165 10.83 -27.64 12.13
C ASN A 165 11.86 -28.75 12.34
N ARG A 166 12.43 -28.80 13.55
CA ARG A 166 13.20 -29.96 14.01
C ARG A 166 12.38 -30.98 14.79
N ASP A 167 11.09 -30.73 15.09
CA ASP A 167 10.14 -31.72 15.63
C ASP A 167 8.71 -31.16 15.79
N LEU A 168 7.72 -32.00 15.41
CA LEU A 168 6.28 -32.08 15.75
C LEU A 168 5.21 -31.29 14.96
N ALA A 169 4.33 -32.11 14.37
CA ALA A 169 3.22 -31.81 13.46
C ALA A 169 1.86 -31.58 14.14
N GLY A 170 0.97 -30.88 13.43
CA GLY A 170 -0.49 -30.93 13.66
C GLY A 170 -1.27 -30.03 12.70
N ALA A 171 -1.95 -30.63 11.72
CA ALA A 171 -2.80 -29.95 10.73
C ALA A 171 -4.27 -29.87 11.16
N GLY A 172 -4.94 -28.77 10.79
CA GLY A 172 -6.40 -28.58 10.88
C GLY A 172 -6.90 -27.69 9.75
N GLU A 173 -8.06 -28.02 9.19
CA GLU A 173 -8.70 -27.36 8.05
C GLU A 173 -9.43 -26.06 8.49
N SER A 174 -8.80 -24.92 8.24
CA SER A 174 -9.38 -23.58 8.09
C SER A 174 -8.68 -22.90 6.91
N VAL A 175 -9.10 -21.68 6.51
CA VAL A 175 -8.31 -20.84 5.58
C VAL A 175 -6.85 -20.93 6.00
N PRO A 176 -5.88 -21.21 5.10
CA PRO A 176 -4.51 -21.40 5.55
C PRO A 176 -4.05 -20.11 6.23
N ASP A 177 -3.86 -20.26 7.51
CA ASP A 177 -3.71 -19.20 8.48
C ASP A 177 -2.21 -18.84 8.51
N GLY A 178 -1.83 -17.61 8.16
CA GLY A 178 -0.41 -17.19 8.15
C GLY A 178 0.18 -17.03 9.56
N PHE A 179 1.47 -16.69 9.71
CA PHE A 179 2.02 -16.46 11.06
C PHE A 179 1.47 -15.18 11.67
N ARG A 180 1.25 -15.20 12.99
CA ARG A 180 0.81 -14.02 13.76
C ARG A 180 1.99 -13.26 14.33
N CYS A 181 1.78 -11.99 14.63
CA CYS A 181 2.73 -11.17 15.36
C CYS A 181 2.70 -11.43 16.86
N HIS A 182 3.69 -10.86 17.57
CA HIS A 182 3.83 -11.00 19.03
C HIS A 182 3.12 -9.89 19.82
N HIS A 183 2.29 -9.06 19.16
CA HIS A 183 1.67 -7.89 19.80
C HIS A 183 0.38 -8.21 20.55
N PHE A 184 -0.36 -9.25 20.15
CA PHE A 184 -1.69 -9.53 20.68
C PHE A 184 -1.66 -9.81 22.19
N ASP A 185 -2.51 -9.11 22.95
CA ASP A 185 -2.73 -9.32 24.38
C ASP A 185 -4.23 -9.30 24.66
N GLU A 186 -4.81 -10.45 25.02
CA GLU A 186 -6.24 -10.59 25.32
C GLU A 186 -6.70 -9.73 26.50
N THR A 187 -5.77 -9.28 27.36
CA THR A 187 -6.08 -8.46 28.54
C THR A 187 -6.10 -6.96 28.25
N ASP A 188 -5.58 -6.54 27.08
CA ASP A 188 -5.55 -5.15 26.66
C ASP A 188 -6.70 -4.86 25.68
N ALA A 189 -7.54 -3.89 26.06
CA ALA A 189 -8.74 -3.53 25.33
C ALA A 189 -8.49 -3.08 23.89
N LYS A 190 -7.28 -2.59 23.54
CA LYS A 190 -6.99 -2.19 22.15
C LYS A 190 -6.99 -3.37 21.18
N PHE A 191 -6.74 -4.59 21.66
CA PHE A 191 -6.75 -5.81 20.84
C PHE A 191 -8.10 -6.53 20.86
N THR A 192 -9.00 -6.21 21.80
CA THR A 192 -10.26 -6.94 21.98
C THR A 192 -11.52 -6.10 21.76
N THR A 193 -11.41 -4.77 21.80
CA THR A 193 -12.55 -3.88 21.56
C THR A 193 -12.90 -3.89 20.08
N LYS A 194 -14.08 -4.40 19.75
CA LYS A 194 -14.56 -4.46 18.36
C LYS A 194 -14.61 -3.09 17.70
N TYR A 195 -14.20 -3.05 16.45
CA TYR A 195 -14.34 -1.88 15.57
C TYR A 195 -15.59 -2.02 14.70
N GLU A 196 -16.30 -0.91 14.48
CA GLU A 196 -17.46 -0.87 13.58
C GLU A 196 -17.00 -0.62 12.14
N TRP A 197 -16.60 -1.68 11.45
CA TRP A 197 -16.18 -1.64 10.04
C TRP A 197 -17.31 -1.12 9.14
N LYS A 198 -17.00 -0.14 8.28
CA LYS A 198 -17.95 0.42 7.30
C LYS A 198 -17.60 0.05 5.87
N HIS A 199 -16.34 -0.23 5.61
CA HIS A 199 -15.81 -0.36 4.26
C HIS A 199 -15.11 -1.71 4.04
N CYS A 200 -14.29 -2.17 4.97
CA CYS A 200 -13.67 -3.49 4.89
C CYS A 200 -14.65 -4.60 5.27
N GLU A 201 -14.39 -5.80 4.76
CA GLU A 201 -15.21 -6.98 4.97
C GLU A 201 -14.39 -8.07 5.70
N GLY A 202 -14.97 -8.68 6.74
CA GLY A 202 -14.36 -9.82 7.43
C GLY A 202 -13.10 -9.52 8.25
N MET A 203 -12.81 -8.25 8.55
CA MET A 203 -11.66 -7.84 9.37
C MET A 203 -11.94 -7.96 10.87
N GLU A 204 -10.91 -8.27 11.66
CA GLU A 204 -11.00 -8.43 13.11
C GLU A 204 -9.90 -7.66 13.84
N VAL A 205 -10.28 -7.00 14.94
CA VAL A 205 -9.32 -6.32 15.83
C VAL A 205 -8.54 -7.38 16.61
N GLY A 206 -7.24 -7.16 16.76
CA GLY A 206 -6.29 -8.08 17.40
C GLY A 206 -5.63 -9.04 16.42
N GLU A 207 -6.18 -9.21 15.22
CA GLU A 207 -5.65 -10.14 14.23
C GLU A 207 -4.46 -9.54 13.45
N THR A 208 -3.60 -10.43 12.95
CA THR A 208 -2.46 -10.09 12.10
C THR A 208 -2.82 -10.17 10.63
N TYR A 209 -2.39 -9.18 9.85
CA TYR A 209 -2.52 -9.16 8.40
C TYR A 209 -1.21 -8.75 7.75
N GLU A 210 -0.85 -9.43 6.66
CA GLU A 210 0.23 -8.99 5.79
C GLU A 210 -0.34 -8.26 4.57
N VAL A 211 0.01 -6.98 4.43
CA VAL A 211 -0.43 -6.14 3.32
C VAL A 211 0.59 -6.20 2.21
N HIS A 212 0.09 -6.42 1.00
CA HIS A 212 0.86 -6.43 -0.24
C HIS A 212 0.48 -5.27 -1.14
N TRP A 213 1.48 -4.60 -1.66
CA TRP A 213 1.30 -3.62 -2.74
C TRP A 213 2.10 -4.06 -3.95
N PRO A 214 1.46 -4.71 -4.95
CA PRO A 214 2.05 -4.93 -6.25
C PRO A 214 2.39 -3.59 -6.91
N HIS A 215 3.61 -3.48 -7.43
CA HIS A 215 4.13 -2.33 -8.14
C HIS A 215 4.59 -2.75 -9.54
N SER A 216 4.34 -1.89 -10.52
CA SER A 216 4.77 -2.14 -11.91
C SER A 216 5.21 -0.85 -12.59
N ALA A 217 6.31 -0.92 -13.34
CA ALA A 217 6.73 0.14 -14.26
C ALA A 217 5.85 0.23 -15.51
N ALA A 218 5.09 -0.83 -15.80
CA ALA A 218 4.10 -0.86 -16.87
C ALA A 218 2.69 -0.47 -16.38
N GLY A 219 2.52 -0.15 -15.09
CA GLY A 219 1.25 0.34 -14.55
C GLY A 219 0.82 1.68 -15.15
N ALA A 220 -0.46 2.03 -15.02
CA ALA A 220 -0.97 3.34 -15.46
C ALA A 220 -0.69 4.45 -14.43
N CYS A 221 0.57 4.59 -14.05
CA CYS A 221 1.03 5.43 -12.95
C CYS A 221 0.58 6.90 -13.09
N GLY A 222 0.04 7.45 -12.01
CA GLY A 222 -0.46 8.83 -11.95
C GLY A 222 -1.75 9.08 -12.72
N THR A 223 -2.44 8.03 -13.19
CA THR A 223 -3.73 8.14 -13.87
C THR A 223 -4.85 7.54 -13.03
N VAL A 224 -6.12 7.80 -13.42
CA VAL A 224 -7.29 7.20 -12.77
C VAL A 224 -7.37 5.68 -12.91
N ASN A 225 -6.64 5.07 -13.86
CA ASN A 225 -6.60 3.61 -14.07
C ASN A 225 -5.40 2.97 -13.33
N GLN A 226 -4.79 3.63 -12.35
CA GLN A 226 -3.57 3.14 -11.70
C GLN A 226 -3.83 1.85 -10.89
N TYR A 227 -4.86 1.84 -10.05
CA TYR A 227 -5.19 0.71 -9.19
C TYR A 227 -6.22 -0.19 -9.87
N GLN A 228 -5.97 -1.49 -9.87
CA GLN A 228 -6.74 -2.48 -10.62
C GLN A 228 -7.00 -3.73 -9.78
N THR A 229 -8.14 -4.37 -10.02
CA THR A 229 -8.53 -5.67 -9.48
C THR A 229 -9.15 -6.49 -10.63
N PRO A 230 -8.58 -7.66 -10.99
CA PRO A 230 -7.44 -8.33 -10.37
C PRO A 230 -6.13 -7.55 -10.61
N PHE A 231 -5.21 -7.61 -9.64
CA PHE A 231 -3.97 -6.83 -9.67
C PHE A 231 -3.11 -7.04 -10.94
N TYR A 232 -3.22 -8.20 -11.59
CA TYR A 232 -2.51 -8.50 -12.84
C TYR A 232 -2.83 -7.49 -13.95
N ASP A 233 -4.05 -6.99 -14.02
CA ASP A 233 -4.42 -5.97 -15.01
C ASP A 233 -3.61 -4.69 -14.82
N GLY A 234 -3.37 -4.32 -13.56
CA GLY A 234 -2.48 -3.21 -13.19
C GLY A 234 -1.01 -3.49 -13.54
N VAL A 235 -0.52 -4.70 -13.24
CA VAL A 235 0.87 -5.10 -13.53
C VAL A 235 1.18 -5.04 -15.02
N PHE A 236 0.26 -5.50 -15.86
CA PHE A 236 0.44 -5.64 -17.30
C PHE A 236 -0.15 -4.48 -18.13
N CYS A 237 -0.73 -3.45 -17.50
CA CYS A 237 -1.55 -2.44 -18.18
C CYS A 237 -0.93 -1.82 -19.47
N ASN A 238 0.36 -1.49 -19.45
CA ASN A 238 1.07 -0.95 -20.63
C ASN A 238 2.17 -1.92 -21.13
N LEU A 239 1.99 -3.23 -20.93
CA LEU A 239 2.94 -4.27 -21.31
C LEU A 239 2.28 -5.29 -22.26
N PRO A 240 2.33 -5.07 -23.58
CA PRO A 240 1.76 -6.02 -24.53
C PRO A 240 2.60 -7.30 -24.58
N MET A 241 1.95 -8.41 -24.97
CA MET A 241 2.59 -9.73 -25.01
C MET A 241 3.85 -9.74 -25.89
N GLU A 242 3.87 -9.04 -27.03
CA GLU A 242 5.07 -9.01 -27.88
C GLU A 242 6.29 -8.39 -27.19
N THR A 243 6.08 -7.45 -26.26
CA THR A 243 7.17 -6.88 -25.46
C THR A 243 7.52 -7.82 -24.32
N PHE A 244 6.53 -8.38 -23.63
CA PHE A 244 6.74 -9.28 -22.50
C PHE A 244 7.65 -10.46 -22.85
N VAL A 245 7.44 -11.10 -24.00
CA VAL A 245 8.26 -12.26 -24.44
C VAL A 245 9.71 -11.89 -24.82
N THR A 246 10.04 -10.60 -24.90
CA THR A 246 11.42 -10.13 -25.18
C THR A 246 12.19 -9.76 -23.93
N LEU A 247 11.52 -9.65 -22.78
CA LEU A 247 12.14 -9.27 -21.52
C LEU A 247 12.95 -10.43 -20.94
N GLY A 248 14.16 -10.12 -20.47
CA GLY A 248 14.93 -11.03 -19.65
C GLY A 248 14.41 -11.08 -18.21
N ALA A 249 14.77 -12.13 -17.48
CA ALA A 249 14.41 -12.30 -16.07
C ALA A 249 14.83 -11.08 -15.21
N GLN A 250 16.01 -10.51 -15.45
CA GLN A 250 16.48 -9.32 -14.73
C GLN A 250 15.66 -8.07 -15.07
N ASP A 251 15.17 -7.93 -16.30
CA ASP A 251 14.33 -6.79 -16.70
C ASP A 251 13.01 -6.82 -15.92
N ILE A 252 12.41 -8.01 -15.78
CA ILE A 252 11.18 -8.22 -15.01
C ILE A 252 11.42 -7.95 -13.53
N ALA A 253 12.45 -8.55 -12.92
CA ALA A 253 12.79 -8.35 -11.51
C ALA A 253 13.06 -6.87 -11.18
N SER A 254 13.56 -6.09 -12.14
CA SER A 254 13.83 -4.66 -11.96
C SER A 254 12.58 -3.78 -12.10
N ALA A 255 11.55 -4.25 -12.82
CA ALA A 255 10.40 -3.44 -13.24
C ALA A 255 9.06 -3.86 -12.61
N VAL A 256 9.01 -5.02 -11.94
CA VAL A 256 7.84 -5.53 -11.23
C VAL A 256 8.27 -5.99 -9.84
N GLY A 257 7.49 -5.61 -8.84
CA GLY A 257 7.76 -6.04 -7.48
C GLY A 257 6.64 -5.80 -6.50
N VAL A 258 6.79 -6.27 -5.28
CA VAL A 258 5.77 -6.23 -4.24
C VAL A 258 6.39 -5.70 -2.95
N HIS A 259 5.75 -4.68 -2.38
CA HIS A 259 6.01 -4.32 -1.00
C HIS A 259 5.19 -5.24 -0.09
N GLY A 260 5.80 -5.80 0.95
CA GLY A 260 5.12 -6.56 2.01
C GLY A 260 5.32 -5.92 3.38
N GLN A 261 4.26 -5.76 4.16
CA GLN A 261 4.34 -5.23 5.53
C GLN A 261 3.28 -5.87 6.42
N VAL A 262 3.69 -6.29 7.62
CA VAL A 262 2.86 -7.06 8.54
C VAL A 262 2.36 -6.18 9.68
N PHE A 263 1.06 -6.26 9.98
CA PHE A 263 0.43 -5.48 11.02
C PHE A 263 -0.50 -6.31 11.91
N THR A 264 -0.47 -6.05 13.21
CA THR A 264 -1.58 -6.35 14.12
C THR A 264 -2.55 -5.18 14.12
N VAL A 265 -3.83 -5.43 13.80
CA VAL A 265 -4.86 -4.39 13.78
C VAL A 265 -5.34 -4.10 15.20
N VAL A 266 -5.35 -2.84 15.62
CA VAL A 266 -5.79 -2.42 16.96
C VAL A 266 -6.91 -1.39 16.91
N ASN A 267 -7.81 -1.38 17.89
CA ASN A 267 -8.81 -0.33 18.05
C ASN A 267 -8.26 0.80 18.93
N ASP A 268 -7.25 1.50 18.42
CA ASP A 268 -6.57 2.61 19.09
C ASP A 268 -6.09 3.63 18.04
N GLU A 269 -6.62 4.85 18.11
CA GLU A 269 -6.34 5.93 17.16
C GLU A 269 -4.92 6.51 17.27
N SER A 270 -4.17 6.19 18.32
CA SER A 270 -2.74 6.54 18.38
C SER A 270 -1.92 5.82 17.30
N TYR A 271 -2.46 4.75 16.72
CA TYR A 271 -1.89 4.00 15.60
C TYR A 271 -2.54 4.35 14.26
N PHE A 272 -3.26 5.48 14.17
CA PHE A 272 -3.89 5.90 12.92
C PHE A 272 -2.86 6.39 11.90
N TYR A 273 -2.87 5.73 10.73
CA TYR A 273 -2.22 6.15 9.51
C TYR A 273 -3.25 6.46 8.39
N PRO A 274 -3.19 7.64 7.74
CA PRO A 274 -4.23 8.07 6.83
C PRO A 274 -4.11 7.54 5.40
N ASP A 275 -2.98 6.99 4.93
CA ASP A 275 -2.76 6.78 3.48
C ASP A 275 -2.08 5.44 3.16
N MET A 276 -2.72 4.34 3.54
CA MET A 276 -2.17 2.99 3.35
C MET A 276 -2.18 2.50 1.89
N ILE A 277 -2.86 3.17 0.96
CA ILE A 277 -3.01 2.67 -0.43
C ILE A 277 -1.73 2.83 -1.26
N ARG A 278 -0.81 3.71 -0.86
CA ARG A 278 0.33 4.16 -1.70
C ARG A 278 1.59 3.27 -1.64
N GLY A 279 1.56 2.16 -0.94
CA GLY A 279 2.71 1.29 -0.73
C GLY A 279 3.08 1.14 0.74
N MET A 280 4.14 0.38 1.01
CA MET A 280 4.77 0.25 2.32
C MET A 280 4.86 1.58 3.05
N ILE A 281 4.42 1.56 4.32
CA ILE A 281 4.56 2.70 5.22
C ILE A 281 6.02 2.81 5.61
N VAL A 282 6.62 3.95 5.31
CA VAL A 282 7.99 4.30 5.71
C VAL A 282 7.91 5.48 6.67
N ASP A 283 8.06 5.17 7.95
CA ASP A 283 8.00 6.15 9.03
C ASP A 283 9.13 5.87 10.04
N PRO A 284 10.18 6.71 10.07
CA PRO A 284 11.28 6.53 11.01
C PRO A 284 10.89 6.68 12.48
N ASP A 285 9.88 7.51 12.80
CA ASP A 285 9.45 7.76 14.17
C ASP A 285 8.64 6.57 14.70
N MET A 286 7.90 5.89 13.83
CA MET A 286 7.20 4.63 14.12
C MET A 286 8.04 3.38 13.82
N ASN A 287 9.29 3.54 13.36
CA ASN A 287 10.18 2.46 12.95
C ASN A 287 9.60 1.52 11.86
N MET A 288 8.72 2.03 11.01
CA MET A 288 8.11 1.29 9.89
C MET A 288 8.94 1.43 8.62
N GLY A 289 9.14 0.32 7.89
CA GLY A 289 9.87 0.30 6.62
C GLY A 289 11.37 0.58 6.74
N GLN A 290 11.96 0.35 7.93
CA GLN A 290 13.37 0.66 8.21
C GLN A 290 14.30 -0.57 8.10
N ASP A 291 13.80 -1.79 8.30
CA ASP A 291 14.56 -3.05 8.14
C ASP A 291 13.87 -3.94 7.11
N VAL A 292 14.33 -3.85 5.85
CA VAL A 292 13.62 -4.43 4.70
C VAL A 292 14.45 -5.54 4.07
N ALA A 293 13.84 -6.71 3.87
CA ALA A 293 14.39 -7.80 3.07
C ALA A 293 14.05 -7.59 1.60
N MET A 294 15.07 -7.59 0.75
CA MET A 294 14.89 -7.40 -0.70
C MET A 294 15.34 -8.66 -1.42
N TYR A 295 14.48 -9.32 -2.19
CA TYR A 295 14.83 -10.57 -2.87
C TYR A 295 13.99 -10.83 -4.12
N THR A 296 14.44 -11.71 -4.99
CA THR A 296 13.60 -12.14 -6.13
C THR A 296 12.72 -13.32 -5.72
N GLY A 297 11.44 -13.26 -6.05
CA GLY A 297 10.46 -14.30 -5.79
C GLY A 297 9.38 -14.36 -6.87
N SER A 298 8.19 -14.81 -6.49
CA SER A 298 7.03 -14.98 -7.37
C SER A 298 5.82 -14.19 -6.87
N THR A 299 4.69 -14.25 -7.58
CA THR A 299 3.39 -13.97 -6.93
C THR A 299 3.05 -15.06 -5.89
N THR A 300 2.24 -14.71 -4.89
CA THR A 300 1.84 -15.57 -3.76
C THR A 300 0.32 -15.78 -3.72
N GLY A 301 -0.22 -16.25 -2.58
CA GLY A 301 -1.63 -16.58 -2.38
C GLY A 301 -1.94 -18.08 -2.27
N ASP A 302 -3.13 -18.35 -1.72
CA ASP A 302 -3.69 -19.65 -1.35
C ASP A 302 -3.71 -20.73 -2.45
N SER A 303 -3.64 -20.31 -3.71
CA SER A 303 -3.73 -21.19 -4.86
C SER A 303 -2.35 -21.69 -5.34
N ARG A 304 -1.30 -21.45 -4.54
CA ARG A 304 0.13 -21.78 -4.74
C ARG A 304 0.60 -22.55 -3.50
N SER A 305 1.59 -23.43 -3.67
CA SER A 305 2.13 -24.26 -2.59
C SER A 305 3.60 -24.60 -2.86
N ASN A 306 4.22 -25.41 -2.01
CA ASN A 306 5.53 -25.98 -2.26
C ASN A 306 5.52 -27.02 -3.40
N GLU A 307 4.34 -27.46 -3.85
CA GLU A 307 4.15 -28.30 -5.03
C GLU A 307 3.70 -27.51 -6.25
N MET A 308 2.92 -26.45 -6.07
CA MET A 308 2.35 -25.63 -7.13
C MET A 308 3.04 -24.27 -7.21
N CYS A 309 3.97 -24.12 -8.15
CA CYS A 309 4.81 -22.94 -8.31
C CYS A 309 4.12 -21.89 -9.21
N SER A 310 4.17 -20.63 -8.77
CA SER A 310 3.78 -19.50 -9.62
C SER A 310 4.79 -19.33 -10.75
N GLN A 311 4.28 -19.11 -11.96
CA GLN A 311 5.08 -18.79 -13.14
C GLN A 311 5.35 -17.29 -13.31
N TYR A 312 4.77 -16.44 -12.47
CA TYR A 312 5.08 -15.01 -12.43
C TYR A 312 6.32 -14.77 -11.58
N ALA A 313 7.44 -15.36 -11.99
CA ALA A 313 8.76 -15.20 -11.41
C ALA A 313 9.80 -14.96 -12.52
N PRO A 314 10.88 -14.21 -12.26
CA PRO A 314 11.19 -13.53 -11.01
C PRO A 314 10.61 -12.10 -10.95
N ILE A 315 10.00 -11.74 -9.82
CA ILE A 315 9.66 -10.36 -9.43
C ILE A 315 10.41 -10.00 -8.14
N THR A 316 10.64 -8.71 -7.87
CA THR A 316 11.29 -8.32 -6.61
C THR A 316 10.28 -8.22 -5.47
N TRP A 317 10.59 -8.73 -4.29
CA TRP A 317 9.89 -8.43 -3.05
C TRP A 317 10.74 -7.50 -2.19
N GLN A 318 10.10 -6.51 -1.55
CA GLN A 318 10.67 -5.73 -0.46
C GLN A 318 9.76 -5.89 0.75
N VAL A 319 10.21 -6.63 1.77
CA VAL A 319 9.39 -7.02 2.92
C VAL A 319 9.96 -6.38 4.18
N ASP A 320 9.15 -5.61 4.89
CA ASP A 320 9.52 -5.13 6.23
C ASP A 320 9.64 -6.33 7.17
N ARG A 321 10.80 -6.49 7.80
CA ARG A 321 11.09 -7.62 8.68
C ARG A 321 10.41 -7.50 10.04
N LYS A 322 9.88 -6.32 10.37
CA LYS A 322 9.23 -6.02 11.64
C LYS A 322 7.71 -6.11 11.52
N CYS A 323 7.07 -6.61 12.58
CA CYS A 323 5.63 -6.46 12.70
C CYS A 323 5.26 -5.18 13.45
N HIS A 324 4.26 -4.47 12.97
CA HIS A 324 3.80 -3.21 13.56
C HIS A 324 2.35 -3.31 14.05
N MET A 325 1.90 -2.27 14.76
CA MET A 325 0.49 -2.07 15.05
C MET A 325 -0.08 -0.95 14.18
N ILE A 326 -1.34 -1.08 13.78
CA ILE A 326 -2.04 -0.11 12.95
C ILE A 326 -3.50 -0.04 13.37
N SER A 327 -4.12 1.14 13.32
CA SER A 327 -5.51 1.27 13.77
C SER A 327 -6.49 0.56 12.82
N ALA A 328 -7.57 0.03 13.37
CA ALA A 328 -8.68 -0.51 12.59
C ALA A 328 -9.29 0.54 11.66
N SER A 329 -9.35 1.80 12.10
CA SER A 329 -9.79 2.93 11.28
C SER A 329 -8.89 3.23 10.08
N SER A 330 -7.59 2.92 10.14
CA SER A 330 -6.68 3.02 9.00
C SER A 330 -6.96 1.97 7.94
N PHE A 331 -7.21 0.72 8.34
CA PHE A 331 -7.64 -0.32 7.41
C PHE A 331 -9.02 0.01 6.81
N ASP A 332 -9.99 0.46 7.62
CA ASP A 332 -11.30 0.81 7.09
C ASP A 332 -11.23 2.00 6.12
N LYS A 333 -10.33 2.95 6.38
CA LYS A 333 -10.00 4.02 5.44
C LYS A 333 -9.32 3.49 4.18
N LEU A 334 -8.41 2.51 4.26
CA LEU A 334 -7.82 1.85 3.09
C LEU A 334 -8.92 1.29 2.18
N CYS A 335 -9.88 0.55 2.75
CA CYS A 335 -11.02 0.02 2.01
C CYS A 335 -11.89 1.13 1.41
N TYR A 336 -12.08 2.26 2.10
CA TYR A 336 -12.73 3.44 1.52
C TYR A 336 -11.95 4.00 0.32
N ASP A 337 -10.62 4.16 0.44
CA ASP A 337 -9.76 4.66 -0.63
C ASP A 337 -9.75 3.70 -1.84
N MET A 338 -9.83 2.39 -1.60
CA MET A 338 -9.99 1.37 -2.65
C MET A 338 -11.34 1.51 -3.37
N LYS A 339 -12.44 1.68 -2.62
CA LYS A 339 -13.77 1.96 -3.20
C LYS A 339 -13.81 3.28 -4.00
N MET A 340 -12.89 4.20 -3.77
CA MET A 340 -12.75 5.44 -4.55
C MET A 340 -12.00 5.26 -5.88
N GLN A 341 -11.26 4.16 -6.07
CA GLN A 341 -10.53 3.92 -7.31
C GLN A 341 -11.48 3.71 -8.48
N ARG A 342 -11.03 3.97 -9.71
CA ARG A 342 -11.91 3.83 -10.87
C ARG A 342 -12.38 2.40 -11.06
N ASP A 343 -11.46 1.45 -10.95
CA ASP A 343 -11.76 0.03 -11.05
C ASP A 343 -12.56 -0.43 -9.83
N ASP A 344 -13.31 -1.52 -10.00
CA ASP A 344 -14.00 -2.15 -8.88
C ASP A 344 -13.04 -3.04 -8.10
N MET A 345 -12.57 -2.54 -6.96
CA MET A 345 -11.65 -3.26 -6.08
C MET A 345 -12.39 -4.08 -4.99
N SER A 346 -13.70 -4.33 -5.13
CA SER A 346 -14.50 -5.00 -4.11
C SER A 346 -13.97 -6.39 -3.73
N ASP A 347 -13.41 -7.14 -4.69
CA ASP A 347 -12.79 -8.45 -4.47
C ASP A 347 -11.53 -8.41 -3.59
N ASP A 348 -10.96 -7.22 -3.33
CA ASP A 348 -9.79 -7.02 -2.47
C ASP A 348 -10.13 -6.33 -1.12
N LEU A 349 -11.41 -6.19 -0.77
CA LEU A 349 -11.84 -5.52 0.48
C LEU A 349 -11.87 -6.43 1.71
N HIS A 350 -11.43 -7.67 1.56
CA HIS A 350 -11.32 -8.65 2.62
C HIS A 350 -9.92 -9.29 2.60
N ALA A 351 -9.58 -9.99 3.69
CA ALA A 351 -8.35 -10.75 3.73
C ALA A 351 -8.42 -11.97 2.80
N HIS A 352 -7.36 -12.21 2.05
CA HIS A 352 -7.14 -13.42 1.27
C HIS A 352 -6.47 -14.50 2.14
N GLY A 353 -6.53 -15.76 1.71
CA GLY A 353 -5.83 -16.85 2.39
C GLY A 353 -4.32 -16.73 2.23
N SER A 354 -3.56 -16.99 3.30
CA SER A 354 -2.11 -17.03 3.22
C SER A 354 -1.64 -18.30 2.53
N ARG A 355 -0.58 -18.22 1.72
CA ARG A 355 0.19 -19.39 1.28
C ARG A 355 0.86 -20.05 2.48
N GLU A 356 1.07 -21.36 2.42
CA GLU A 356 2.05 -22.01 3.29
C GLU A 356 3.46 -21.41 3.10
N LEU A 357 4.26 -21.43 4.17
CA LEU A 357 5.65 -21.00 4.12
C LEU A 357 6.39 -21.75 3.01
N VAL A 358 7.15 -21.00 2.20
CA VAL A 358 7.92 -21.55 1.09
C VAL A 358 9.17 -22.28 1.61
N MET A 359 9.39 -23.50 1.09
CA MET A 359 10.58 -24.31 1.36
C MET A 359 11.87 -23.58 1.01
N ASP A 360 12.91 -23.75 1.84
CA ASP A 360 14.21 -23.09 1.65
C ASP A 360 14.80 -23.34 0.24
N SER A 361 14.58 -24.52 -0.32
CA SER A 361 14.98 -24.95 -1.68
C SER A 361 14.29 -24.20 -2.83
N LEU A 362 13.22 -23.46 -2.54
CA LEU A 362 12.47 -22.63 -3.50
C LEU A 362 12.66 -21.13 -3.24
N VAL A 363 13.31 -20.74 -2.13
CA VAL A 363 13.61 -19.34 -1.81
C VAL A 363 14.96 -18.95 -2.43
N ALA A 364 15.01 -17.80 -3.11
CA ALA A 364 16.23 -17.30 -3.72
C ALA A 364 17.36 -17.05 -2.70
N ASN A 365 18.58 -17.39 -3.07
CA ASN A 365 19.80 -17.13 -2.31
C ASN A 365 20.33 -15.68 -2.42
N ASN A 366 19.55 -14.75 -2.99
CA ASN A 366 19.98 -13.39 -3.33
C ASN A 366 19.39 -12.29 -2.43
N GLN A 367 18.95 -12.64 -1.21
CA GLN A 367 18.43 -11.66 -0.24
C GLN A 367 19.44 -10.54 0.05
N ALA A 368 19.02 -9.31 -0.20
CA ALA A 368 19.71 -8.07 0.13
C ALA A 368 19.07 -7.41 1.38
N ASN A 369 19.84 -6.52 2.01
CA ASN A 369 19.48 -5.80 3.24
C ASN A 369 19.50 -4.29 3.05
#